data_AF-X1E754-F1
#
_entry.id   AF-X1E754-F1
#
_cell.length_a   1.000
_cell.length_b   1.000
_cell.length_c   1.000
_cell.angle_alpha   90.00
_cell.angle_beta   90.00
_cell.angle_gamma   90.00
#
_symmetry.space_group_name_H-M   'P 1'
#
loop_
_entity.id
_entity.type
_entity.pdbx_description
1 polymer ?
#
loop_
_entity_poly.entity_id
_entity_poly.type
_entity_poly.pdbx_seq_one_letter_code
_entity_poly.pdbx_strand_id
1 'polypeptide(L)'
;QKNYIIIMTDGQSTQDIDSRLTDTNYINGDKIGDYDHDHSGSEADYADNGSDYLDDVAKYLYENDTNLTLGDGTSFDKQNITTFTIGFKTSQQLLQDTATNGGGEYFTADNISDLALAFEQILTTISEKNAVFVAPVVPISRMNRAYAGDKIYLGFFKPQQSGRWIGNIKRYALDSDGILYDATGAVACTPDGLIKDNALSFWTTLGNDGPDAEKGGTAEVLGLMIESPTARNLYTYTGSIADLADTANAFGDSNANITDTDLGVASSAERTNLFTSVHEGDLGDIIHSEPAV
;
A
#
# COMPACT_ATOMS: atom_id res chain seq x y z
N GLN A 1 -11.04 -7.62 8.45
CA GLN A 1 -11.96 -7.73 7.28
C GLN A 1 -12.08 -6.34 6.68
N LYS A 2 -11.74 -6.16 5.40
CA LYS A 2 -11.80 -4.85 4.74
C LYS A 2 -13.22 -4.57 4.26
N ASN A 3 -13.72 -3.37 4.52
CA ASN A 3 -15.07 -2.94 4.12
C ASN A 3 -14.96 -1.75 3.17
N TYR A 4 -15.81 -1.73 2.15
CA TYR A 4 -15.77 -0.72 1.10
C TYR A 4 -17.17 -0.19 0.84
N ILE A 5 -17.29 1.13 0.65
CA ILE A 5 -18.50 1.79 0.19
C ILE A 5 -18.19 2.47 -1.15
N ILE A 6 -19.10 2.36 -2.09
CA ILE A 6 -19.07 3.12 -3.35
C ILE A 6 -20.31 3.99 -3.38
N ILE A 7 -20.11 5.31 -3.37
CA ILE A 7 -21.18 6.31 -3.46
C ILE A 7 -21.18 6.88 -4.87
N MET A 8 -22.36 6.91 -5.49
CA MET A 8 -22.55 7.52 -6.80
C MET A 8 -23.72 8.50 -6.72
N THR A 9 -23.52 9.71 -7.23
CA THR A 9 -24.57 10.74 -7.28
C THR A 9 -24.43 11.59 -8.54
N ASP A 10 -25.56 12.10 -9.04
CA ASP A 10 -25.64 13.10 -10.10
C ASP A 10 -25.99 14.51 -9.58
N GLY A 11 -26.14 14.65 -8.26
CA GLY A 11 -26.56 15.88 -7.59
C GLY A 11 -25.74 16.22 -6.35
N GLN A 12 -25.90 17.47 -5.90
CA GLN A 12 -25.32 17.99 -4.66
C GLN A 12 -25.99 17.38 -3.42
N SER A 13 -25.37 17.54 -2.26
CA SER A 13 -25.98 17.15 -0.99
C SER A 13 -27.36 17.80 -0.79
N THR A 14 -28.31 17.03 -0.28
CA THR A 14 -29.64 17.50 0.13
C THR A 14 -30.16 16.65 1.30
N GLN A 15 -30.94 17.26 2.20
CA GLN A 15 -31.61 16.59 3.31
C GLN A 15 -30.69 15.90 4.33
N ASP A 16 -29.50 16.45 4.57
CA ASP A 16 -28.52 15.97 5.55
C ASP A 16 -28.83 16.54 6.95
N ILE A 17 -30.04 16.26 7.42
CA ILE A 17 -30.59 16.81 8.68
C ILE A 17 -30.66 15.78 9.81
N ASP A 18 -30.06 14.60 9.62
CA ASP A 18 -30.10 13.56 10.63
C ASP A 18 -29.24 13.96 11.84
N SER A 19 -29.84 13.95 13.03
CA SER A 19 -29.16 14.31 14.28
C SER A 19 -27.91 13.48 14.57
N ARG A 20 -27.71 12.31 13.93
CA ARG A 20 -26.48 11.51 14.06
C ARG A 20 -25.26 12.16 13.42
N LEU A 21 -25.47 13.10 12.51
CA LEU A 21 -24.38 13.89 11.91
C LEU A 21 -23.82 14.89 12.93
N THR A 22 -24.64 15.38 13.87
CA THR A 22 -24.25 16.48 14.77
C THR A 22 -24.20 16.10 16.25
N ASP A 23 -25.32 15.62 16.79
CA ASP A 23 -25.61 15.71 18.22
C ASP A 23 -25.92 14.37 18.88
N THR A 24 -26.31 13.38 18.10
CA THR A 24 -26.66 12.04 18.56
C THR A 24 -25.44 11.12 18.46
N ASN A 25 -25.18 10.39 19.54
CA ASN A 25 -24.13 9.37 19.54
C ASN A 25 -24.36 8.36 18.43
N TYR A 26 -23.30 8.10 17.67
CA TYR A 26 -23.23 7.14 16.60
C TYR A 26 -22.55 5.85 17.10
N ILE A 27 -21.68 5.26 16.29
CA ILE A 27 -20.88 4.10 16.63
C ILE A 27 -19.97 4.43 17.83
N ASN A 28 -19.73 3.44 18.68
CA ASN A 28 -18.87 3.55 19.87
C ASN A 28 -19.28 4.61 20.92
N GLY A 29 -20.44 5.23 20.75
CA GLY A 29 -20.88 6.32 21.62
C GLY A 29 -20.28 7.69 21.25
N ASP A 30 -19.55 7.77 20.14
CA ASP A 30 -18.95 9.03 19.66
C ASP A 30 -19.95 9.84 18.86
N LYS A 31 -19.66 11.12 18.66
CA LYS A 31 -20.37 11.99 17.73
C LYS A 31 -19.49 12.20 16.51
N ILE A 32 -20.11 12.34 15.34
CA ILE A 32 -19.39 12.63 14.10
C ILE A 32 -19.00 14.12 14.12
N GLY A 33 -19.98 15.02 13.94
CA GLY A 33 -19.73 16.46 13.85
C GLY A 33 -18.80 16.81 12.68
N ASP A 34 -18.23 18.00 12.74
CA ASP A 34 -17.08 18.44 11.93
C ASP A 34 -15.85 17.62 12.38
N TYR A 35 -15.69 16.44 11.79
CA TYR A 35 -14.68 15.47 12.15
C TYR A 35 -13.37 15.75 11.40
N ASP A 36 -13.45 16.27 10.19
CA ASP A 36 -12.29 16.56 9.38
C ASP A 36 -11.63 17.92 9.67
N HIS A 37 -12.36 18.82 10.34
CA HIS A 37 -11.98 20.17 10.74
C HIS A 37 -11.67 21.09 9.55
N ASP A 38 -12.33 20.87 8.41
CA ASP A 38 -12.14 21.68 7.21
C ASP A 38 -13.01 22.96 7.21
N HIS A 39 -14.02 23.03 8.09
CA HIS A 39 -14.89 24.17 8.25
C HIS A 39 -14.70 24.94 9.57
N SER A 40 -15.24 26.16 9.58
CA SER A 40 -15.25 27.01 10.78
C SER A 40 -16.65 27.57 10.99
N GLY A 41 -17.61 26.70 11.27
CA GLY A 41 -18.99 27.13 11.47
C GLY A 41 -20.02 26.01 11.35
N SER A 42 -20.88 26.13 10.35
CA SER A 42 -21.98 25.21 10.11
C SER A 42 -21.79 24.59 8.75
N GLU A 43 -21.74 23.27 8.73
CA GLU A 43 -21.71 22.37 7.56
C GLU A 43 -22.87 22.52 6.58
N ALA A 44 -23.83 23.41 6.84
CA ALA A 44 -25.05 23.58 6.05
C ALA A 44 -24.82 24.49 4.83
N ASP A 45 -23.78 24.19 4.06
CA ASP A 45 -23.31 25.01 2.94
C ASP A 45 -24.02 24.71 1.61
N TYR A 46 -24.95 23.75 1.62
CA TYR A 46 -25.70 23.31 0.44
C TYR A 46 -27.19 23.68 0.52
N ALA A 47 -27.81 23.79 -0.65
CA ALA A 47 -29.24 24.05 -0.75
C ALA A 47 -30.07 22.86 -0.22
N ASP A 48 -31.38 23.08 -0.03
CA ASP A 48 -32.34 22.04 0.33
C ASP A 48 -31.95 21.21 1.57
N ASN A 49 -31.45 21.90 2.59
CA ASN A 49 -30.93 21.32 3.84
C ASN A 49 -29.79 20.31 3.60
N GLY A 50 -28.97 20.50 2.58
CA GLY A 50 -27.75 19.73 2.40
C GLY A 50 -26.61 20.22 3.30
N SER A 51 -25.58 19.39 3.42
CA SER A 51 -24.36 19.68 4.15
C SER A 51 -23.12 19.02 3.53
N ASP A 52 -21.94 19.34 4.05
CA ASP A 52 -20.67 18.66 3.75
C ASP A 52 -20.40 17.41 4.61
N TYR A 53 -21.11 17.16 5.72
CA TYR A 53 -20.93 15.99 6.62
C TYR A 53 -20.67 14.61 5.99
N LEU A 54 -20.91 14.41 4.70
CA LEU A 54 -20.52 13.20 3.97
C LEU A 54 -19.02 12.88 4.10
N ASP A 55 -18.14 13.87 4.00
CA ASP A 55 -16.69 13.66 4.13
C ASP A 55 -16.25 13.42 5.57
N ASP A 56 -16.88 14.08 6.54
CA ASP A 56 -16.73 13.80 7.97
C ASP A 56 -17.09 12.36 8.31
N VAL A 57 -18.26 11.91 7.83
CA VAL A 57 -18.72 10.53 8.02
C VAL A 57 -17.72 9.56 7.40
N ALA A 58 -17.21 9.86 6.20
CA ALA A 58 -16.20 9.02 5.54
C ALA A 58 -14.90 8.97 6.34
N LYS A 59 -14.41 10.11 6.85
CA LYS A 59 -13.21 10.17 7.69
C LYS A 59 -13.39 9.40 8.99
N TYR A 60 -14.51 9.61 9.69
CA TYR A 60 -14.82 8.92 10.94
C TYR A 60 -14.82 7.41 10.74
N LEU A 61 -15.49 6.92 9.69
CA LEU A 61 -15.56 5.48 9.39
C LEU A 61 -14.23 4.87 8.92
N TYR A 62 -13.33 5.69 8.37
CA TYR A 62 -11.98 5.28 8.01
C TYR A 62 -11.04 5.23 9.23
N GLU A 63 -11.18 6.19 10.13
CA GLU A 63 -10.32 6.37 11.31
C GLU A 63 -10.79 5.65 12.57
N ASN A 64 -12.01 5.13 12.62
CA ASN A 64 -12.52 4.43 13.80
C ASN A 64 -12.83 2.97 13.50
N ASP A 65 -12.65 2.11 14.51
CA ASP A 65 -13.07 0.72 14.41
C ASP A 65 -14.59 0.63 14.56
N THR A 66 -15.27 0.01 13.59
CA THR A 66 -16.73 -0.12 13.62
C THR A 66 -17.23 -1.16 14.63
N ASN A 67 -16.34 -1.98 15.23
CA ASN A 67 -16.73 -2.95 16.24
C ASN A 67 -15.63 -3.19 17.31
N LEU A 68 -15.68 -2.37 18.36
CA LEU A 68 -14.79 -2.46 19.52
C LEU A 68 -14.84 -3.78 20.30
N THR A 69 -15.84 -4.65 20.07
CA THR A 69 -15.95 -5.91 20.82
C THR A 69 -15.03 -7.01 20.29
N LEU A 70 -14.55 -6.89 19.05
CA LEU A 70 -13.65 -7.86 18.42
C LEU A 70 -12.16 -7.49 18.60
N GLY A 71 -11.86 -6.22 18.89
CA GLY A 71 -10.52 -5.73 19.20
C GLY A 71 -10.48 -4.20 19.24
N ASP A 72 -9.33 -3.66 19.64
CA ASP A 72 -9.01 -2.22 19.67
C ASP A 72 -8.10 -1.81 18.49
N GLY A 73 -8.08 -2.62 17.42
CA GLY A 73 -7.10 -2.48 16.34
C GLY A 73 -5.70 -3.03 16.68
N THR A 74 -5.46 -3.55 17.89
CA THR A 74 -4.15 -4.10 18.29
C THR A 74 -4.12 -5.64 18.34
N SER A 75 -5.19 -6.26 18.83
CA SER A 75 -5.34 -7.73 18.89
C SER A 75 -6.04 -8.33 17.68
N PHE A 76 -6.87 -7.52 17.02
CA PHE A 76 -7.60 -7.84 15.81
C PHE A 76 -7.53 -6.64 14.88
N ASP A 77 -7.45 -6.87 13.57
CA ASP A 77 -7.31 -5.78 12.60
C ASP A 77 -8.51 -4.85 12.66
N LYS A 78 -8.23 -3.56 12.54
CA LYS A 78 -9.24 -2.50 12.61
C LYS A 78 -10.30 -2.71 11.53
N GLN A 79 -11.57 -2.66 11.91
CA GLN A 79 -12.69 -2.85 10.99
C GLN A 79 -13.19 -1.50 10.48
N ASN A 80 -12.37 -0.82 9.70
CA ASN A 80 -12.71 0.47 9.10
C ASN A 80 -13.36 0.31 7.71
N ILE A 81 -13.86 1.42 7.17
CA ILE A 81 -14.49 1.49 5.86
C ILE A 81 -13.68 2.42 4.95
N THR A 82 -13.41 1.97 3.73
CA THR A 82 -12.87 2.80 2.66
C THR A 82 -13.99 3.26 1.73
N THR A 83 -14.05 4.56 1.44
CA THR A 83 -15.14 5.15 0.65
C THR A 83 -14.64 5.64 -0.71
N PHE A 84 -15.23 5.13 -1.79
CA PHE A 84 -15.05 5.62 -3.15
C PHE A 84 -16.25 6.45 -3.58
N THR A 85 -16.02 7.50 -4.38
CA THR A 85 -17.07 8.39 -4.84
C THR A 85 -17.08 8.50 -6.37
N ILE A 86 -18.28 8.60 -6.94
CA ILE A 86 -18.51 8.80 -8.37
C ILE A 86 -19.46 9.97 -8.58
N GLY A 87 -18.97 11.03 -9.24
CA GLY A 87 -19.79 12.13 -9.74
C GLY A 87 -20.31 11.82 -11.14
N PHE A 88 -21.60 11.51 -11.28
CA PHE A 88 -22.22 11.27 -12.58
C PHE A 88 -22.69 12.59 -13.20
N LYS A 89 -22.04 13.02 -14.29
CA LYS A 89 -22.26 14.31 -14.98
C LYS A 89 -22.05 15.55 -14.10
N THR A 90 -21.30 15.39 -13.02
CA THR A 90 -21.04 16.44 -12.04
C THR A 90 -19.64 16.27 -11.51
N SER A 91 -18.98 17.39 -11.23
CA SER A 91 -17.72 17.40 -10.49
C SER A 91 -17.89 18.19 -9.20
N GLN A 92 -17.73 17.54 -8.06
CA GLN A 92 -18.05 18.11 -6.74
C GLN A 92 -16.85 18.00 -5.82
N GLN A 93 -16.47 19.12 -5.19
CA GLN A 93 -15.38 19.19 -4.22
C GLN A 93 -15.65 18.25 -3.03
N LEU A 94 -16.88 18.28 -2.50
CA LEU A 94 -17.32 17.37 -1.43
C LEU A 94 -17.06 15.89 -1.74
N LEU A 95 -17.32 15.43 -2.96
CA LEU A 95 -17.07 14.02 -3.33
C LEU A 95 -15.56 13.70 -3.38
N GLN A 96 -14.74 14.67 -3.78
CA GLN A 96 -13.29 14.55 -3.77
C GLN A 96 -12.74 14.49 -2.35
N ASP A 97 -13.22 15.35 -1.46
CA ASP A 97 -12.82 15.39 -0.06
C ASP A 97 -13.30 14.14 0.66
N THR A 98 -14.54 13.70 0.41
CA THR A 98 -15.09 12.43 0.91
C THR A 98 -14.21 11.24 0.54
N ALA A 99 -13.78 11.13 -0.72
CA ALA A 99 -12.90 10.04 -1.15
C ALA A 99 -11.53 10.12 -0.47
N THR A 100 -10.96 11.32 -0.38
CA THR A 100 -9.65 11.57 0.22
C THR A 100 -9.65 11.21 1.71
N ASN A 101 -10.62 11.76 2.45
CA ASN A 101 -10.82 11.50 3.87
C ASN A 101 -11.21 10.05 4.18
N GLY A 102 -12.00 9.43 3.28
CA GLY A 102 -12.39 8.03 3.37
C GLY A 102 -11.34 7.03 2.88
N GLY A 103 -10.12 7.47 2.51
CA GLY A 103 -9.03 6.61 2.05
C GLY A 103 -9.26 5.90 0.70
N GLY A 104 -10.23 6.36 -0.09
CA GLY A 104 -10.56 5.86 -1.42
C GLY A 104 -10.14 6.83 -2.52
N GLU A 105 -10.84 6.76 -3.65
CA GLU A 105 -10.57 7.57 -4.85
C GLU A 105 -11.88 8.12 -5.42
N TYR A 106 -11.77 9.29 -6.07
CA TYR A 106 -12.88 10.00 -6.68
C TYR A 106 -12.85 9.85 -8.20
N PHE A 107 -14.00 9.50 -8.78
CA PHE A 107 -14.19 9.31 -10.21
C PHE A 107 -15.31 10.22 -10.73
N THR A 108 -15.22 10.59 -12.01
CA THR A 108 -16.30 11.30 -12.72
C THR A 108 -16.71 10.50 -13.95
N ALA A 109 -18.00 10.50 -14.26
CA ALA A 109 -18.54 9.81 -15.42
C ALA A 109 -19.60 10.66 -16.13
N ASP A 110 -19.47 10.91 -17.44
CA ASP A 110 -20.43 11.72 -18.19
C ASP A 110 -21.49 10.89 -18.91
N ASN A 111 -21.23 9.59 -19.07
CA ASN A 111 -22.09 8.65 -19.77
C ASN A 111 -21.98 7.23 -19.19
N ILE A 112 -22.79 6.31 -19.72
CA ILE A 112 -22.87 4.92 -19.22
C ILE A 112 -21.53 4.18 -19.40
N SER A 113 -20.79 4.42 -20.48
CA SER A 113 -19.49 3.80 -20.71
C SER A 113 -18.47 4.28 -19.69
N ASP A 114 -18.40 5.59 -19.43
CA ASP A 114 -17.51 6.16 -18.41
C ASP A 114 -17.88 5.63 -17.02
N LEU A 115 -19.17 5.48 -16.74
CA LEU A 115 -19.64 4.94 -15.46
C LEU A 115 -19.23 3.47 -15.27
N ALA A 116 -19.35 2.66 -16.33
CA ALA A 116 -18.89 1.27 -16.31
C ALA A 116 -17.38 1.19 -16.05
N LEU A 117 -16.60 2.05 -16.70
CA LEU A 117 -15.15 2.14 -16.50
C LEU A 117 -14.80 2.56 -15.06
N ALA A 118 -15.50 3.54 -14.49
CA ALA A 118 -15.30 3.95 -13.11
C ALA A 118 -15.54 2.80 -12.12
N PHE A 119 -16.63 2.04 -12.28
CA PHE A 119 -16.88 0.87 -11.45
C PHE A 119 -15.82 -0.23 -11.63
N GLU A 120 -15.38 -0.49 -12.86
CA GLU A 120 -14.31 -1.47 -13.14
C GLU A 120 -13.00 -1.08 -12.45
N GLN A 121 -12.62 0.20 -12.53
CA GLN A 121 -11.44 0.74 -11.84
C GLN A 121 -11.56 0.59 -10.33
N ILE A 122 -12.69 0.98 -9.74
CA ILE A 122 -12.91 0.85 -8.28
C ILE A 122 -12.83 -0.61 -7.84
N LEU A 123 -13.49 -1.53 -8.54
CA LEU A 123 -13.45 -2.96 -8.19
C LEU A 123 -12.04 -3.54 -8.34
N THR A 124 -11.27 -3.07 -9.31
CA THR A 124 -9.87 -3.45 -9.48
C THR A 124 -9.03 -2.93 -8.31
N THR A 125 -9.13 -1.64 -7.95
CA THR A 125 -8.44 -1.07 -6.79
C THR A 125 -8.81 -1.79 -5.49
N ILE A 126 -10.09 -2.15 -5.31
CA ILE A 126 -10.54 -2.96 -4.17
C ILE A 126 -9.87 -4.34 -4.19
N SER A 127 -9.81 -5.00 -5.34
CA SER A 127 -9.15 -6.29 -5.50
C SER A 127 -7.65 -6.19 -5.15
N GLU A 128 -6.95 -5.18 -5.68
CA GLU A 128 -5.53 -4.93 -5.40
C GLU A 128 -5.28 -4.63 -3.91
N LYS A 129 -6.12 -3.81 -3.27
CA LYS A 129 -6.05 -3.55 -1.82
C LYS A 129 -6.28 -4.82 -0.99
N ASN A 130 -7.04 -5.79 -1.50
CA ASN A 130 -7.29 -7.07 -0.82
C ASN A 130 -6.24 -8.14 -1.13
N ALA A 131 -5.53 -8.04 -2.26
CA ALA A 131 -4.55 -9.00 -2.71
C ALA A 131 -3.18 -8.75 -2.06
N VAL A 132 -3.00 -9.28 -0.85
CA VAL A 132 -1.66 -9.54 -0.34
C VAL A 132 -1.44 -11.04 -0.36
N PHE A 133 -0.54 -11.47 -1.24
CA PHE A 133 -0.09 -12.86 -1.25
C PHE A 133 1.22 -12.97 -0.50
N VAL A 134 1.32 -13.99 0.34
CA VAL A 134 2.54 -14.33 1.06
C VAL A 134 3.08 -15.65 0.50
N ALA A 135 4.29 -15.62 -0.04
CA ALA A 135 5.05 -16.84 -0.33
C ALA A 135 6.03 -17.07 0.84
N PRO A 136 5.73 -17.99 1.79
CA PRO A 136 6.63 -18.24 2.89
C PRO A 136 7.87 -18.99 2.42
N VAL A 137 9.05 -18.45 2.71
CA VAL A 137 10.33 -19.15 2.50
C VAL A 137 11.00 -19.38 3.86
N VAL A 138 11.12 -20.65 4.25
CA VAL A 138 11.89 -21.03 5.44
C VAL A 138 13.34 -21.24 5.02
N PRO A 139 14.30 -20.40 5.47
CA PRO A 139 15.71 -20.59 5.17
C PRO A 139 16.22 -21.84 5.90
N ILE A 140 16.64 -22.85 5.15
CA ILE A 140 17.41 -23.98 5.69
C ILE A 140 18.88 -23.58 5.84
N SER A 141 19.46 -23.82 7.01
CA SER A 141 20.90 -23.57 7.20
C SER A 141 21.71 -24.48 6.27
N ARG A 142 22.55 -23.89 5.41
CA ARG A 142 23.42 -24.65 4.48
C ARG A 142 24.43 -25.55 5.21
N MET A 143 24.76 -25.23 6.47
CA MET A 143 25.67 -26.04 7.29
C MET A 143 24.96 -27.11 8.13
N ASN A 144 23.65 -26.99 8.36
CA ASN A 144 22.89 -27.97 9.12
C ASN A 144 21.42 -28.04 8.65
N ARG A 145 21.11 -29.01 7.77
CA ARG A 145 19.78 -29.16 7.15
C ARG A 145 18.67 -29.60 8.12
N ALA A 146 19.03 -29.90 9.39
CA ALA A 146 18.09 -30.23 10.46
C ALA A 146 17.72 -29.02 11.35
N TYR A 147 18.33 -27.84 11.11
CA TYR A 147 18.05 -26.61 11.83
C TYR A 147 17.42 -25.61 10.85
N ALA A 148 16.13 -25.34 11.01
CA ALA A 148 15.54 -24.10 10.51
C ALA A 148 16.06 -22.98 11.42
N GLY A 149 16.55 -21.87 10.86
CA GLY A 149 17.00 -20.74 11.67
C GLY A 149 15.86 -20.17 12.53
N ASP A 150 16.19 -19.30 13.48
CA ASP A 150 15.26 -18.53 14.31
C ASP A 150 14.60 -17.36 13.54
N LYS A 151 14.64 -17.40 12.20
CA LYS A 151 14.25 -16.32 11.29
C LYS A 151 13.49 -16.90 10.12
N ILE A 152 12.38 -16.26 9.77
CA ILE A 152 11.63 -16.53 8.54
C ILE A 152 11.68 -15.29 7.64
N TYR A 153 11.71 -15.53 6.33
CA TYR A 153 11.62 -14.48 5.32
C TYR A 153 10.35 -14.73 4.51
N LEU A 154 9.49 -13.73 4.49
CA LEU A 154 8.20 -13.79 3.81
C LEU A 154 8.25 -12.83 2.62
N GLY A 155 7.99 -13.35 1.43
CA GLY A 155 7.79 -12.54 0.24
C GLY A 155 6.35 -12.07 0.16
N PHE A 156 6.15 -10.77 0.01
CA PHE A 156 4.86 -10.11 -0.19
C PHE A 156 4.81 -9.54 -1.59
N PHE A 157 3.67 -9.61 -2.24
CA PHE A 157 3.46 -8.94 -3.51
C PHE A 157 2.05 -8.39 -3.64
N LYS A 158 1.95 -7.24 -4.30
CA LYS A 158 0.72 -6.52 -4.59
C LYS A 158 0.57 -6.44 -6.11
N PRO A 159 -0.40 -7.18 -6.69
CA PRO A 159 -0.73 -7.05 -8.10
C PRO A 159 -1.09 -5.61 -8.45
N GLN A 160 -0.67 -5.16 -9.63
CA GLN A 160 -1.01 -3.85 -10.16
C GLN A 160 -1.38 -3.95 -11.64
N GLN A 161 -2.33 -3.11 -12.07
CA GLN A 161 -2.75 -3.00 -13.47
C GLN A 161 -1.60 -2.67 -14.44
N SER A 162 -0.56 -1.99 -13.97
CA SER A 162 0.64 -1.65 -14.76
C SER A 162 1.45 -2.87 -15.23
N GLY A 163 1.13 -4.07 -14.73
CA GLY A 163 1.87 -5.31 -14.98
C GLY A 163 3.14 -5.46 -14.14
N ARG A 164 3.62 -4.39 -13.51
CA ARG A 164 4.75 -4.42 -12.57
C ARG A 164 4.21 -4.56 -11.16
N TRP A 165 4.22 -5.78 -10.63
CA TRP A 165 3.79 -6.01 -9.26
C TRP A 165 4.82 -5.47 -8.28
N ILE A 166 4.32 -4.79 -7.25
CA ILE A 166 5.17 -4.34 -6.14
C ILE A 166 5.47 -5.56 -5.28
N GLY A 167 6.74 -5.72 -4.89
CA GLY A 167 7.19 -6.83 -4.08
C GLY A 167 7.96 -6.38 -2.85
N ASN A 168 7.95 -7.19 -1.81
CA ASN A 168 8.73 -6.93 -0.60
C ASN A 168 9.16 -8.23 0.07
N ILE A 169 10.29 -8.18 0.79
CA ILE A 169 10.71 -9.26 1.69
C ILE A 169 10.68 -8.70 3.09
N LYS A 170 9.96 -9.38 3.98
CA LYS A 170 9.94 -9.05 5.40
C LYS A 170 10.50 -10.19 6.22
N ARG A 171 11.25 -9.84 7.26
CA ARG A 171 11.84 -10.79 8.19
C ARG A 171 11.08 -10.77 9.51
N TYR A 172 10.78 -11.96 10.03
CA TYR A 172 10.20 -12.19 11.34
C TYR A 172 11.06 -13.21 12.11
N ALA A 173 10.99 -13.20 13.44
CA ALA A 173 11.60 -14.24 14.26
C ALA A 173 10.65 -15.44 14.34
N LEU A 174 11.21 -16.65 14.36
CA LEU A 174 10.48 -17.91 14.44
C LEU A 174 10.96 -18.66 15.68
N ASP A 175 10.04 -19.03 16.58
CA ASP A 175 10.37 -19.84 17.75
C ASP A 175 10.27 -21.35 17.47
N SER A 176 10.55 -22.16 18.49
CA SER A 176 10.50 -23.63 18.40
C SER A 176 9.09 -24.20 18.26
N ASP A 177 8.06 -23.44 18.64
CA ASP A 177 6.66 -23.84 18.60
C ASP A 177 5.98 -23.42 17.28
N GLY A 178 6.71 -22.70 16.41
CA GLY A 178 6.23 -22.25 15.10
C GLY A 178 5.57 -20.87 15.14
N ILE A 179 5.69 -20.13 16.23
CA ILE A 179 5.11 -18.80 16.42
C ILE A 179 6.05 -17.75 15.83
N LEU A 180 5.46 -16.82 15.06
CA LEU A 180 6.18 -15.68 14.51
C LEU A 180 6.14 -14.49 15.46
N TYR A 181 7.30 -13.88 15.66
CA TYR A 181 7.47 -12.66 16.43
C TYR A 181 7.99 -11.53 15.55
N ASP A 182 7.46 -10.34 15.82
CA ASP A 182 7.86 -9.09 15.18
C ASP A 182 9.14 -8.52 15.80
N ALA A 183 9.62 -7.39 15.29
CA ALA A 183 10.85 -6.75 15.75
C ALA A 183 10.79 -6.25 17.21
N THR A 184 9.60 -6.08 17.76
CA THR A 184 9.37 -5.68 19.16
C THR A 184 9.27 -6.88 20.11
N GLY A 185 9.16 -8.09 19.57
CA GLY A 185 8.93 -9.32 20.33
C GLY A 185 7.44 -9.62 20.56
N ALA A 186 6.52 -8.93 19.89
CA ALA A 186 5.10 -9.25 19.90
C ALA A 186 4.79 -10.35 18.88
N VAL A 187 3.73 -11.13 19.13
CA VAL A 187 3.27 -12.16 18.18
C VAL A 187 2.81 -11.47 16.89
N ALA A 188 3.46 -11.79 15.78
CA ALA A 188 3.26 -11.15 14.47
C ALA A 188 2.02 -11.67 13.73
N CYS A 189 1.50 -12.83 14.11
CA CYS A 189 0.37 -13.46 13.43
C CYS A 189 -0.95 -13.39 14.20
N THR A 190 -2.06 -13.33 13.47
CA THR A 190 -3.41 -13.60 13.96
C THR A 190 -3.62 -15.11 14.19
N PRO A 191 -4.66 -15.54 14.93
CA PRO A 191 -4.93 -16.96 15.19
C PRO A 191 -5.13 -17.83 13.93
N ASP A 192 -5.53 -17.23 12.81
CA ASP A 192 -5.69 -17.86 11.49
C ASP A 192 -4.39 -17.86 10.66
N GLY A 193 -3.29 -17.32 11.19
CA GLY A 193 -1.95 -17.40 10.58
C GLY A 193 -1.62 -16.27 9.61
N LEU A 194 -2.46 -15.23 9.52
CA LEU A 194 -2.17 -14.01 8.76
C LEU A 194 -1.20 -13.12 9.55
N ILE A 195 -0.39 -12.33 8.87
CA ILE A 195 0.41 -11.28 9.52
C ILE A 195 -0.53 -10.14 9.92
N LYS A 196 -0.45 -9.69 11.17
CA LYS A 196 -1.26 -8.57 11.68
C LYS A 196 -0.91 -7.28 10.97
N ASP A 197 -1.90 -6.42 10.74
CA ASP A 197 -1.69 -5.11 10.11
C ASP A 197 -0.75 -4.21 10.93
N ASN A 198 -0.70 -4.40 12.25
CA ASN A 198 0.18 -3.67 13.15
C ASN A 198 1.51 -4.38 13.44
N ALA A 199 1.88 -5.46 12.74
CA ALA A 199 3.17 -6.10 12.97
C ALA A 199 4.31 -5.18 12.47
N LEU A 200 5.45 -5.21 13.18
CA LEU A 200 6.67 -4.51 12.77
C LEU A 200 7.73 -5.50 12.29
N SER A 201 8.04 -5.52 10.99
CA SER A 201 9.09 -6.40 10.48
C SER A 201 10.51 -5.90 10.80
N PHE A 202 11.48 -6.82 10.84
CA PHE A 202 12.82 -6.57 11.39
C PHE A 202 13.72 -5.58 10.64
N TRP A 203 13.33 -5.13 9.45
CA TRP A 203 14.09 -4.17 8.64
C TRP A 203 13.43 -2.81 8.54
N THR A 204 12.23 -2.70 9.11
CA THR A 204 11.41 -1.50 9.09
C THR A 204 11.79 -0.57 10.24
N THR A 205 11.81 0.73 9.95
CA THR A 205 12.17 1.81 10.87
C THR A 205 11.15 2.95 10.87
N LEU A 206 10.37 3.11 9.80
CA LEU A 206 9.41 4.23 9.64
C LEU A 206 8.03 3.99 10.27
N GLY A 207 7.77 2.81 10.84
CA GLY A 207 6.51 2.49 11.51
C GLY A 207 6.11 1.03 11.31
N ASN A 208 4.90 0.66 11.73
CA ASN A 208 4.41 -0.70 11.55
C ASN A 208 4.03 -0.92 10.08
N ASP A 209 4.46 -2.04 9.52
CA ASP A 209 4.36 -2.32 8.09
C ASP A 209 3.45 -3.51 7.76
N GLY A 210 3.18 -4.38 8.74
CA GLY A 210 2.22 -5.47 8.62
C GLY A 210 2.38 -6.29 7.33
N PRO A 211 1.27 -6.70 6.69
CA PRO A 211 1.29 -7.42 5.42
C PRO A 211 1.47 -6.51 4.19
N ASP A 212 1.51 -5.19 4.34
CA ASP A 212 1.55 -4.25 3.21
C ASP A 212 2.88 -4.36 2.43
N ALA A 213 2.82 -4.74 1.16
CA ALA A 213 3.99 -4.88 0.31
C ALA A 213 4.69 -3.53 0.05
N GLU A 214 3.95 -2.42 0.09
CA GLU A 214 4.49 -1.08 -0.20
C GLU A 214 5.25 -0.48 1.00
N LYS A 215 5.17 -1.11 2.18
CA LYS A 215 5.74 -0.57 3.42
C LYS A 215 6.79 -1.48 4.03
N GLY A 216 7.82 -0.86 4.61
CA GLY A 216 8.80 -1.55 5.44
C GLY A 216 9.62 -2.61 4.71
N GLY A 217 10.15 -3.56 5.49
CA GLY A 217 10.92 -4.69 4.97
C GLY A 217 12.18 -4.28 4.21
N THR A 218 12.55 -5.08 3.22
CA THR A 218 13.68 -4.75 2.34
C THR A 218 13.39 -3.55 1.46
N ALA A 219 12.13 -3.34 1.06
CA ALA A 219 11.75 -2.22 0.21
C ALA A 219 12.06 -0.87 0.88
N GLU A 220 11.74 -0.71 2.17
CA GLU A 220 12.10 0.52 2.91
C GLU A 220 13.62 0.71 3.00
N VAL A 221 14.37 -0.35 3.33
CA VAL A 221 15.84 -0.26 3.39
C VAL A 221 16.41 0.20 2.04
N LEU A 222 15.88 -0.34 0.94
CA LEU A 222 16.31 0.04 -0.39
C LEU A 222 15.91 1.48 -0.73
N GLY A 223 14.67 1.89 -0.44
CA GLY A 223 14.20 3.25 -0.66
C GLY A 223 15.03 4.28 0.11
N LEU A 224 15.30 4.03 1.39
CA LEU A 224 16.17 4.88 2.21
C LEU A 224 17.61 4.95 1.68
N MET A 225 18.12 3.87 1.06
CA MET A 225 19.42 3.87 0.40
C MET A 225 19.41 4.67 -0.91
N ILE A 226 18.29 4.68 -1.65
CA ILE A 226 18.12 5.45 -2.88
C ILE A 226 17.99 6.95 -2.57
N GLU A 227 17.25 7.31 -1.53
CA GLU A 227 17.06 8.70 -1.07
C GLU A 227 18.30 9.27 -0.36
N SER A 228 19.20 8.41 0.12
CA SER A 228 20.46 8.82 0.75
C SER A 228 21.39 9.52 -0.25
N PRO A 229 22.18 10.52 0.19
CA PRO A 229 23.19 11.16 -0.67
C PRO A 229 24.29 10.19 -1.14
N THR A 230 24.38 8.98 -0.56
CA THR A 230 25.27 7.92 -1.03
C THR A 230 24.50 6.95 -1.92
N ALA A 231 24.72 7.03 -3.23
CA ALA A 231 24.13 6.09 -4.17
C ALA A 231 24.50 4.63 -3.83
N ARG A 232 23.53 3.72 -3.99
CA ARG A 232 23.77 2.29 -3.84
C ARG A 232 24.80 1.79 -4.85
N ASN A 233 25.68 0.89 -4.43
CA ASN A 233 26.67 0.29 -5.32
C ASN A 233 26.03 -0.88 -6.09
N LEU A 234 25.93 -0.75 -7.41
CA LEU A 234 25.48 -1.81 -8.30
C LEU A 234 26.65 -2.32 -9.14
N TYR A 235 26.74 -3.65 -9.31
CA TYR A 235 27.80 -4.29 -10.07
C TYR A 235 27.24 -5.33 -11.02
N THR A 236 27.84 -5.44 -12.20
CA THR A 236 27.58 -6.50 -13.18
C THR A 236 28.90 -7.06 -13.67
N TYR A 237 28.96 -8.37 -13.89
CA TYR A 237 30.17 -9.02 -14.38
C TYR A 237 30.15 -9.09 -15.91
N THR A 238 31.03 -8.31 -16.55
CA THR A 238 31.15 -8.24 -18.02
C THR A 238 32.21 -9.21 -18.59
N GLY A 239 32.71 -10.17 -17.78
CA GLY A 239 33.67 -11.16 -18.24
C GLY A 239 35.15 -10.76 -18.11
N SER A 240 35.43 -9.58 -17.53
CA SER A 240 36.79 -9.02 -17.47
C SER A 240 37.49 -9.28 -16.14
N ILE A 241 36.94 -8.77 -15.03
CA ILE A 241 37.56 -8.83 -13.70
C ILE A 241 36.70 -9.68 -12.76
N ALA A 242 37.29 -10.74 -12.20
CA ALA A 242 36.58 -11.70 -11.37
C ALA A 242 36.13 -11.14 -10.01
N ASP A 243 36.80 -10.10 -9.51
CA ASP A 243 36.34 -9.39 -8.32
C ASP A 243 35.12 -8.52 -8.66
N LEU A 244 33.94 -8.94 -8.20
CA LEU A 244 32.68 -8.26 -8.51
C LEU A 244 32.65 -6.81 -8.00
N ALA A 245 33.38 -6.50 -6.92
CA ALA A 245 33.40 -5.15 -6.34
C ALA A 245 34.37 -4.19 -7.06
N ASP A 246 35.11 -4.67 -8.06
CA ASP A 246 36.00 -3.83 -8.86
C ASP A 246 35.22 -2.77 -9.65
N THR A 247 35.80 -1.57 -9.79
CA THR A 247 35.22 -0.46 -10.57
C THR A 247 34.92 -0.82 -12.02
N ALA A 248 35.63 -1.78 -12.61
CA ALA A 248 35.39 -2.28 -13.97
C ALA A 248 34.04 -3.03 -14.10
N ASN A 249 33.49 -3.50 -12.98
CA ASN A 249 32.19 -4.16 -12.89
C ASN A 249 31.09 -3.21 -12.43
N ALA A 250 31.37 -1.93 -12.13
CA ALA A 250 30.35 -0.98 -11.69
C ALA A 250 29.24 -0.87 -12.75
N PHE A 251 28.00 -1.12 -12.36
CA PHE A 251 26.85 -0.96 -13.24
C PHE A 251 26.48 0.52 -13.27
N GLY A 252 26.81 1.23 -14.34
CA GLY A 252 26.54 2.67 -14.47
C GLY A 252 27.08 3.22 -15.78
N ASP A 253 26.62 4.41 -16.15
CA ASP A 253 26.90 4.98 -17.49
C ASP A 253 28.39 5.31 -17.72
N SER A 254 29.19 5.43 -16.64
CA SER A 254 30.64 5.58 -16.73
C SER A 254 31.38 4.30 -17.13
N ASN A 255 30.72 3.13 -17.06
CA ASN A 255 31.35 1.85 -17.39
C ASN A 255 31.26 1.56 -18.89
N ALA A 256 32.35 1.83 -19.61
CA ALA A 256 32.46 1.60 -21.04
C ALA A 256 32.44 0.11 -21.45
N ASN A 257 32.56 -0.83 -20.51
CA ASN A 257 32.44 -2.27 -20.80
C ASN A 257 30.99 -2.72 -21.01
N ILE A 258 30.01 -1.89 -20.65
CA ILE A 258 28.58 -2.18 -20.82
C ILE A 258 28.10 -1.42 -22.06
N THR A 259 27.86 -2.14 -23.15
CA THR A 259 27.46 -1.55 -24.43
C THR A 259 25.95 -1.45 -24.58
N ASP A 260 25.49 -0.64 -25.53
CA ASP A 260 24.07 -0.52 -25.88
C ASP A 260 23.50 -1.89 -26.31
N THR A 261 24.31 -2.73 -26.96
CA THR A 261 23.92 -4.08 -27.41
C THR A 261 23.74 -5.03 -26.22
N ASP A 262 24.59 -4.94 -25.19
CA ASP A 262 24.50 -5.80 -24.00
C ASP A 262 23.17 -5.59 -23.24
N LEU A 263 22.63 -4.38 -23.31
CA LEU A 263 21.39 -3.97 -22.64
C LEU A 263 20.16 -4.01 -23.57
N GLY A 264 20.33 -4.32 -24.85
CA GLY A 264 19.25 -4.38 -25.83
C GLY A 264 18.61 -3.01 -26.15
N VAL A 265 19.35 -1.92 -25.99
CA VAL A 265 18.87 -0.54 -26.26
C VAL A 265 19.40 -0.01 -27.59
N ALA A 266 18.68 0.92 -28.20
CA ALA A 266 19.00 1.44 -29.53
C ALA A 266 19.95 2.65 -29.50
N SER A 267 20.14 3.27 -28.33
CA SER A 267 21.02 4.44 -28.19
C SER A 267 21.63 4.56 -26.81
N SER A 268 22.72 5.33 -26.74
CA SER A 268 23.40 5.64 -25.48
C SER A 268 22.53 6.48 -24.54
N ALA A 269 21.59 7.28 -25.06
CA ALA A 269 20.61 7.99 -24.23
C ALA A 269 19.64 7.03 -23.53
N GLU A 270 19.14 6.01 -24.25
CA GLU A 270 18.34 4.95 -23.65
C GLU A 270 19.13 4.12 -22.64
N ARG A 271 20.43 3.91 -22.91
CA ARG A 271 21.35 3.27 -21.96
C ARG A 271 21.47 4.05 -20.66
N THR A 272 21.71 5.35 -20.73
CA THR A 272 21.76 6.23 -19.54
C THR A 272 20.44 6.18 -18.78
N ASN A 273 19.30 6.27 -19.48
CA ASN A 273 17.98 6.19 -18.85
C ASN A 273 17.74 4.85 -18.14
N LEU A 274 18.21 3.73 -18.71
CA LEU A 274 18.13 2.42 -18.09
C LEU A 274 18.98 2.39 -16.80
N PHE A 275 20.21 2.90 -16.84
CA PHE A 275 21.04 2.98 -15.63
C PHE A 275 20.37 3.79 -14.54
N THR A 276 19.83 4.97 -14.86
CA THR A 276 19.08 5.80 -13.90
C THR A 276 17.88 5.05 -13.35
N SER A 277 17.04 4.47 -14.22
CA SER A 277 15.85 3.71 -13.82
C SER A 277 16.18 2.54 -12.91
N VAL A 278 17.30 1.86 -13.16
CA VAL A 278 17.76 0.78 -12.28
C VAL A 278 18.26 1.34 -10.96
N HIS A 279 19.05 2.40 -10.90
CA HIS A 279 19.54 2.94 -9.61
C HIS A 279 18.42 3.48 -8.73
N GLU A 280 17.40 4.09 -9.34
CA GLU A 280 16.23 4.66 -8.66
C GLU A 280 15.11 3.62 -8.45
N GLY A 281 15.28 2.41 -8.99
CA GLY A 281 14.26 1.37 -8.92
C GLY A 281 14.17 0.70 -7.55
N ASP A 282 12.95 0.67 -7.01
CA ASP A 282 12.56 -0.06 -5.79
C ASP A 282 12.40 -1.57 -6.02
N LEU A 283 12.11 -2.29 -4.95
CA LEU A 283 11.93 -3.74 -4.99
C LEU A 283 10.61 -4.09 -5.71
N GLY A 284 10.71 -4.82 -6.82
CA GLY A 284 9.55 -5.42 -7.50
C GLY A 284 9.25 -6.83 -7.00
N ASP A 285 8.21 -7.45 -7.57
CA ASP A 285 7.90 -8.85 -7.30
C ASP A 285 9.10 -9.79 -7.56
N ILE A 286 9.47 -10.54 -6.51
CA ILE A 286 10.68 -11.38 -6.45
C ILE A 286 10.53 -12.65 -7.29
N ILE A 287 9.30 -13.06 -7.59
CA ILE A 287 9.04 -14.23 -8.42
C ILE A 287 8.94 -13.90 -9.92
N HIS A 288 9.16 -12.64 -10.31
CA HIS A 288 9.00 -12.16 -11.69
C HIS A 288 7.66 -12.61 -12.30
N SER A 289 6.58 -12.56 -11.51
CA SER A 289 5.27 -12.96 -12.01
C SER A 289 4.68 -11.81 -12.81
N GLU A 290 4.79 -11.92 -14.12
CA GLU A 290 3.83 -11.25 -15.00
C GLU A 290 2.56 -12.12 -15.01
N PRO A 291 1.35 -11.56 -14.79
CA PRO A 291 0.14 -12.33 -15.04
C PRO A 291 0.16 -12.76 -16.52
N ALA A 292 0.06 -14.07 -16.75
CA ALA A 292 -0.25 -14.57 -18.09
C ALA A 292 -1.62 -14.01 -18.48
N VAL A 293 -1.62 -13.04 -19.40
CA VAL A 293 -2.84 -12.49 -20.01
C VAL A 293 -3.52 -13.55 -20.85
#